data_AF-A0A9P0CF17-F1
#
_entry.id   AF-A0A9P0CF17-F1
#
_cell.length_a   1.000
_cell.length_b   1.000
_cell.length_c   1.000
_cell.angle_alpha   90.00
_cell.angle_beta   90.00
_cell.angle_gamma   90.00
#
_symmetry.space_group_name_H-M   'P 1'
#
loop_
_entity.id
_entity.type
_entity.pdbx_description
1 polymer ?
#
loop_
_entity_poly.entity_id
_entity_poly.type
_entity_poly.pdbx_seq_one_letter_code
_entity_poly.pdbx_strand_id
1 'polypeptide(L)'
;MTQGFSFNFVLAVICVIFLKSISMTEGAIRCYKCLAVTPPYYTNETIKLCKDFDYSETFIVDCPYSTYCMKRFTSAKIPTVINGTERDCASQKQVIQNYKNGQWHKEVEIEEPYKAGCSKVNDKGARTSTIENCYCNTDLCNTGSYLRSRIVGFFAAVIVFIVF
;
A
#
# COMPACT_ATOMS: atom_id res chain seq x y z
N MET A 1 46.62 -27.98 0.12
CA MET A 1 46.82 -26.84 -0.79
C MET A 1 45.43 -26.30 -1.14
N THR A 2 44.86 -25.45 -0.29
CA THR A 2 43.49 -24.94 -0.42
C THR A 2 43.54 -23.57 -1.09
N GLN A 3 43.09 -23.50 -2.35
CA GLN A 3 42.96 -22.23 -3.06
C GLN A 3 41.77 -21.47 -2.46
N GLY A 4 42.07 -20.36 -1.78
CA GLY A 4 41.06 -19.42 -1.31
C GLY A 4 40.44 -18.72 -2.51
N PHE A 5 39.12 -18.76 -2.63
CA PHE A 5 38.40 -17.95 -3.60
C PHE A 5 38.75 -16.48 -3.36
N SER A 6 39.16 -15.76 -4.41
CA SER A 6 39.49 -14.33 -4.32
C SER A 6 38.29 -13.56 -3.77
N PHE A 7 38.52 -12.67 -2.79
CA PHE A 7 37.48 -11.84 -2.19
C PHE A 7 36.62 -11.09 -3.24
N ASN A 8 37.23 -10.67 -4.35
CA ASN A 8 36.55 -10.03 -5.48
C ASN A 8 35.55 -10.97 -6.19
N PHE A 9 35.84 -12.27 -6.23
CA PHE A 9 34.96 -13.28 -6.81
C PHE A 9 33.72 -13.50 -5.93
N VAL A 10 33.91 -13.54 -4.61
CA VAL A 10 32.80 -13.64 -3.64
C VAL A 10 31.90 -12.40 -3.72
N LEU A 11 32.50 -11.21 -3.80
CA LEU A 11 31.76 -9.95 -3.93
C LEU A 11 30.95 -9.89 -5.23
N ALA A 12 31.53 -10.34 -6.34
CA ALA A 12 30.86 -10.39 -7.64
C ALA A 12 29.66 -11.36 -7.62
N VAL A 13 29.81 -12.55 -7.02
CA VAL A 13 28.72 -13.53 -6.90
C VAL A 13 27.58 -12.98 -6.05
N ILE A 14 27.89 -12.32 -4.94
CA ILE A 14 26.88 -11.66 -4.08
C ILE A 14 26.13 -10.58 -4.87
N CYS A 15 26.82 -9.69 -5.59
CA CYS A 15 26.18 -8.67 -6.43
C CYS A 15 25.24 -9.26 -7.48
N VAL A 16 25.62 -10.35 -8.16
CA VAL A 16 24.78 -10.99 -9.18
C VAL A 16 23.53 -11.63 -8.56
N ILE A 17 23.64 -12.22 -7.36
CA ILE A 17 22.49 -12.77 -6.63
C ILE A 17 21.55 -11.63 -6.20
N PHE A 18 22.07 -10.51 -5.72
CA PHE A 18 21.27 -9.32 -5.37
C PHE A 18 20.54 -8.75 -6.60
N LEU A 19 21.21 -8.63 -7.75
CA LEU A 19 20.58 -8.12 -8.98
C LEU A 19 19.43 -9.02 -9.46
N LYS A 20 19.52 -10.35 -9.29
CA LYS A 20 18.43 -11.28 -9.62
C LYS A 20 17.26 -11.23 -8.64
N SER A 21 17.48 -10.81 -7.39
CA SER A 21 16.42 -10.66 -6.39
C SER A 21 15.56 -9.42 -6.58
N ILE A 22 16.01 -8.46 -7.40
CA ILE A 22 15.22 -7.31 -7.84
C ILE A 22 14.31 -7.80 -8.96
N SER A 23 13.28 -8.56 -8.61
CA SER A 23 12.15 -8.77 -9.50
C SER A 23 11.43 -7.43 -9.63
N MET A 24 11.73 -6.67 -10.68
CA MET A 24 10.83 -5.62 -11.15
C MET A 24 9.61 -6.33 -11.72
N THR A 25 8.68 -6.70 -10.83
CA THR A 25 7.37 -7.16 -11.26
C THR A 25 6.66 -5.95 -11.85
N GLU A 26 6.48 -5.93 -13.18
CA GLU A 26 5.52 -5.09 -13.90
C GLU A 26 4.06 -5.50 -13.56
N GLY A 27 3.78 -5.70 -12.28
CA GLY A 27 2.47 -6.02 -11.75
C GLY A 27 1.88 -4.78 -11.10
N ALA A 28 0.59 -4.55 -11.34
CA ALA A 28 -0.20 -3.66 -10.50
C ALA A 28 0.03 -4.01 -9.02
N ILE A 29 0.22 -3.01 -8.16
CA ILE A 29 0.33 -3.24 -6.71
C ILE A 29 -0.94 -3.97 -6.23
N ARG A 30 -0.80 -4.94 -5.33
CA ARG A 30 -1.96 -5.60 -4.72
C ARG A 30 -2.18 -5.01 -3.34
N CYS A 31 -3.43 -4.82 -2.99
CA CYS A 31 -3.82 -4.26 -1.71
C CYS A 31 -4.93 -5.11 -1.09
N TYR A 32 -5.06 -5.03 0.23
CA TYR A 32 -6.29 -5.53 0.87
C TYR A 32 -7.43 -4.54 0.63
N LYS A 33 -8.63 -5.04 0.30
CA LYS A 33 -9.85 -4.26 0.14
C LYS A 33 -10.93 -4.75 1.09
N CYS A 34 -11.41 -3.86 1.95
CA CYS A 34 -12.57 -4.07 2.80
C CYS A 34 -13.18 -2.74 3.24
N LEU A 35 -14.49 -2.71 3.47
CA LEU A 35 -15.19 -1.52 3.94
C LEU A 35 -15.54 -1.59 5.42
N ALA A 36 -15.59 -0.42 6.07
CA ALA A 36 -16.03 -0.33 7.47
C ALA A 36 -17.51 -0.70 7.63
N VAL A 37 -18.33 -0.43 6.62
CA VAL A 37 -19.79 -0.65 6.60
C VAL A 37 -20.25 -1.13 5.24
N THR A 38 -21.38 -1.82 5.19
CA THR A 38 -21.96 -2.29 3.93
C THR A 38 -22.35 -1.09 3.07
N PRO A 39 -21.89 -1.03 1.80
CA PRO A 39 -22.30 0.03 0.90
C PRO A 39 -23.80 -0.13 0.56
N PRO A 40 -24.49 0.96 0.25
CA PRO A 40 -25.88 0.89 -0.19
C PRO A 40 -26.07 0.00 -1.43
N TYR A 41 -27.24 -0.64 -1.51
CA TYR A 41 -27.61 -1.74 -2.42
C TYR A 41 -27.39 -1.53 -3.93
N TYR A 42 -27.07 -0.31 -4.39
CA TYR A 42 -26.88 -0.01 -5.81
C TYR A 42 -25.49 -0.37 -6.36
N THR A 43 -24.59 -0.86 -5.50
CA THR A 43 -23.27 -1.34 -5.94
C THR A 43 -23.33 -2.86 -6.12
N ASN A 44 -23.20 -3.35 -7.35
CA ASN A 44 -23.13 -4.79 -7.65
C ASN A 44 -21.78 -5.43 -7.23
N GLU A 45 -20.93 -4.71 -6.51
CA GLU A 45 -19.67 -5.24 -6.01
C GLU A 45 -19.92 -6.08 -4.75
N THR A 46 -19.45 -7.33 -4.74
CA THR A 46 -19.45 -8.19 -3.53
C THR A 46 -18.38 -7.70 -2.57
N ILE A 47 -18.65 -6.58 -1.89
CA ILE A 47 -17.65 -5.92 -1.04
C ILE A 47 -17.66 -6.55 0.36
N LYS A 48 -16.46 -6.84 0.87
CA LYS A 48 -16.24 -7.45 2.18
C LYS A 48 -16.09 -6.41 3.28
N LEU A 49 -16.54 -6.77 4.47
CA LEU A 49 -16.45 -5.88 5.62
C LEU A 49 -15.12 -6.07 6.33
N CYS A 50 -14.50 -4.98 6.77
CA CYS A 50 -13.26 -5.03 7.54
C CYS A 50 -13.44 -5.65 8.93
N LYS A 51 -14.68 -5.79 9.41
CA LYS A 51 -14.99 -6.53 10.65
C LYS A 51 -14.66 -8.03 10.51
N ASP A 52 -14.72 -8.55 9.28
CA ASP A 52 -14.48 -9.95 8.92
C ASP A 52 -13.08 -10.14 8.31
N PHE A 53 -12.23 -9.09 8.35
CA PHE A 53 -10.91 -9.11 7.74
C PHE A 53 -9.97 -10.09 8.45
N ASP A 54 -9.50 -11.08 7.71
CA ASP A 54 -8.71 -12.21 8.22
C ASP A 54 -7.37 -12.40 7.49
N TYR A 55 -6.95 -11.40 6.70
CA TYR A 55 -5.74 -11.45 5.86
C TYR A 55 -5.78 -12.51 4.74
N SER A 56 -6.92 -13.17 4.50
CA SER A 56 -7.04 -14.15 3.42
C SER A 56 -6.94 -13.50 2.04
N GLU A 57 -6.58 -14.32 1.05
CA GLU A 57 -6.54 -13.92 -0.37
C GLU A 57 -7.87 -13.35 -0.87
N THR A 58 -8.94 -13.72 -0.18
CA THR A 58 -10.27 -13.31 -0.52
C THR A 58 -10.49 -11.80 -0.30
N PHE A 59 -9.61 -11.13 0.45
CA PHE A 59 -9.58 -9.67 0.62
C PHE A 59 -8.56 -8.98 -0.29
N ILE A 60 -7.80 -9.71 -1.10
CA ILE A 60 -6.75 -9.15 -1.97
C ILE A 60 -7.38 -8.70 -3.29
N VAL A 61 -6.98 -7.51 -3.75
CA VAL A 61 -7.35 -6.98 -5.07
C VAL A 61 -6.12 -6.43 -5.79
N ASP A 62 -6.11 -6.54 -7.12
CA ASP A 62 -5.13 -5.87 -7.97
C ASP A 62 -5.52 -4.40 -8.15
N CYS A 63 -4.55 -3.48 -8.06
CA CYS A 63 -4.76 -2.04 -8.18
C CYS A 63 -4.07 -1.48 -9.44
N PRO A 64 -4.61 -1.70 -10.66
CA PRO A 64 -3.93 -1.36 -11.92
C PRO A 64 -3.78 0.15 -12.19
N TYR A 65 -4.54 0.98 -11.47
CA TYR A 65 -4.51 2.43 -11.60
C TYR A 65 -4.06 3.10 -10.30
N SER A 66 -3.25 2.40 -9.50
CA SER A 66 -2.75 2.88 -8.23
C SER A 66 -1.32 2.40 -8.00
N THR A 67 -0.51 3.24 -7.40
CA THR A 67 0.85 2.96 -6.93
C THR A 67 0.90 2.88 -5.40
N TYR A 68 -0.23 3.12 -4.71
CA TYR A 68 -0.35 3.08 -3.25
C TYR A 68 -1.55 2.26 -2.78
N CYS A 69 -1.38 1.52 -1.68
CA CYS A 69 -2.50 1.04 -0.88
C CYS A 69 -2.93 2.11 0.13
N MET A 70 -4.23 2.15 0.41
CA MET A 70 -4.85 3.00 1.42
C MET A 70 -5.34 2.17 2.59
N LYS A 71 -5.17 2.73 3.79
CA LYS A 71 -5.86 2.30 5.02
C LYS A 71 -6.41 3.52 5.72
N ARG A 72 -7.69 3.49 6.05
CA ARG A 72 -8.39 4.59 6.71
C ARG A 72 -8.94 4.12 8.05
N PHE A 73 -8.63 4.87 9.09
CA PHE A 73 -9.22 4.73 10.41
C PHE A 73 -10.20 5.86 10.63
N THR A 74 -11.40 5.52 11.08
CA THR A 74 -12.42 6.48 11.48
C THR A 74 -12.80 6.22 12.93
N SER A 75 -12.97 7.28 13.70
CA SER A 75 -13.50 7.19 15.06
C SER A 75 -14.48 8.33 15.26
N ALA A 76 -15.70 8.03 15.67
CA ALA A 76 -16.73 9.03 15.97
C ALA A 76 -17.28 8.77 17.37
N LYS A 77 -17.54 9.84 18.13
CA LYS A 77 -18.18 9.76 19.45
C LYS A 77 -19.63 10.21 19.34
N ILE A 78 -20.55 9.25 19.31
CA ILE A 78 -21.99 9.50 19.22
C ILE A 78 -22.72 8.43 20.05
N PRO A 79 -23.44 8.79 21.11
CA PRO A 79 -23.00 8.80 22.54
C PRO A 79 -21.91 7.79 22.99
N THR A 80 -21.67 6.72 22.24
CA THR A 80 -20.55 5.78 22.44
C THR A 80 -19.49 5.97 21.36
N VAL A 81 -18.29 5.42 21.56
CA VAL A 81 -17.22 5.51 20.56
C VAL A 81 -17.45 4.43 19.51
N ILE A 82 -17.51 4.85 18.25
CA ILE A 82 -17.64 3.97 17.08
C ILE A 82 -16.36 4.08 16.28
N ASN A 83 -15.68 2.96 16.08
CA ASN A 83 -14.47 2.87 15.27
C ASN A 83 -14.77 2.14 13.96
N GLY A 84 -14.23 2.66 12.86
CA GLY A 84 -14.23 2.03 11.56
C GLY A 84 -12.81 1.86 11.05
N THR A 85 -12.58 0.78 10.31
CA THR A 85 -11.38 0.62 9.51
C THR A 85 -11.82 0.29 8.09
N GLU A 86 -11.13 0.87 7.13
CA GLU A 86 -11.30 0.63 5.72
C GLU A 86 -9.93 0.40 5.08
N ARG A 87 -9.89 -0.46 4.07
CA ARG A 87 -8.70 -0.74 3.27
C ARG A 87 -9.09 -0.74 1.81
N ASP A 88 -8.27 -0.14 0.96
CA ASP A 88 -8.51 -0.13 -0.48
C ASP A 88 -7.22 0.20 -1.25
N CYS A 89 -7.29 0.21 -2.57
CA CYS A 89 -6.35 0.91 -3.44
C CYS A 89 -6.46 2.44 -3.22
N ALA A 90 -5.37 3.18 -3.34
CA ALA A 90 -5.44 4.64 -3.31
C ALA A 90 -6.03 5.17 -4.63
N SER A 91 -7.01 6.07 -4.54
CA SER A 91 -7.71 6.59 -5.72
C SER A 91 -6.83 7.59 -6.47
N GLN A 92 -6.10 7.11 -7.47
CA GLN A 92 -5.23 7.93 -8.32
C GLN A 92 -5.79 8.11 -9.74
N LYS A 93 -6.87 7.41 -10.06
CA LYS A 93 -7.50 7.41 -11.37
C LYS A 93 -8.33 8.68 -11.57
N GLN A 94 -7.90 9.54 -12.48
CA GLN A 94 -8.69 10.64 -13.04
C GLN A 94 -9.17 10.26 -14.44
N VAL A 95 -10.47 10.43 -14.71
CA VAL A 95 -11.04 10.20 -16.05
C VAL A 95 -11.39 11.54 -16.66
N ILE A 96 -10.63 11.95 -17.66
CA ILE A 96 -10.80 13.22 -18.37
C ILE A 96 -11.55 12.96 -19.67
N GLN A 97 -12.37 13.92 -20.08
CA GLN A 97 -13.08 13.90 -21.35
C GLN A 97 -12.47 14.95 -22.27
N ASN A 98 -11.76 14.49 -23.30
CA ASN A 98 -11.10 15.33 -24.26
C ASN A 98 -11.86 15.33 -25.58
N TYR A 99 -12.30 16.51 -26.02
CA TYR A 99 -12.98 16.66 -27.31
C TYR A 99 -11.95 16.79 -28.43
N LYS A 100 -11.85 15.76 -29.27
CA LYS A 100 -10.91 15.72 -30.41
C LYS A 100 -11.70 15.26 -31.65
N ASN A 101 -11.49 15.91 -32.79
CA ASN A 101 -12.11 15.54 -34.08
C ASN A 101 -13.64 15.40 -34.07
N GLY A 102 -14.34 16.26 -33.33
CA GLY A 102 -15.80 16.24 -33.28
C GLY A 102 -16.40 15.18 -32.34
N GLN A 103 -15.56 14.47 -31.57
CA GLN A 103 -16.00 13.41 -30.66
C GLN A 103 -15.37 13.56 -29.26
N TRP A 104 -16.09 13.10 -28.25
CA TRP A 104 -15.59 13.02 -26.88
C TRP A 104 -14.79 11.74 -26.69
N HIS A 105 -13.54 11.87 -26.23
CA HIS A 105 -12.65 10.76 -25.91
C HIS A 105 -12.38 10.73 -24.42
N LYS A 106 -12.56 9.56 -23.80
CA LYS A 106 -12.16 9.32 -22.41
C LYS A 106 -10.67 9.04 -22.36
N GLU A 107 -9.96 9.79 -21.52
CA GLU A 107 -8.54 9.61 -21.23
C GLU A 107 -8.39 9.35 -19.73
N VAL A 108 -7.58 8.35 -19.36
CA VAL A 108 -7.30 8.02 -17.96
C VAL A 108 -5.94 8.60 -17.61
N GLU A 109 -5.91 9.51 -16.66
CA GLU A 109 -4.70 10.06 -16.08
C GLU A 109 -4.53 9.49 -14.67
N ILE A 110 -3.30 9.13 -14.30
CA ILE A 110 -2.96 8.66 -12.95
C ILE A 110 -2.20 9.78 -12.27
N GLU A 111 -2.80 10.39 -11.25
CA GLU A 111 -2.14 11.41 -10.44
C GLU A 111 -1.38 10.75 -9.27
N GLU A 112 -0.28 11.38 -8.83
CA GLU A 112 0.52 10.92 -7.68
C GLU A 112 0.37 11.86 -6.46
N PRO A 113 -0.85 12.05 -5.91
CA PRO A 113 -1.07 13.01 -4.83
C PRO A 113 -0.64 12.47 -3.45
N TYR A 114 -0.35 11.17 -3.33
CA TYR A 114 -0.16 10.51 -2.05
C TYR A 114 1.31 10.43 -1.65
N LYS A 115 1.56 10.59 -0.34
CA LYS A 115 2.87 10.36 0.27
C LYS A 115 2.76 9.20 1.25
N ALA A 116 3.76 8.34 1.27
CA ALA A 116 3.84 7.24 2.22
C ALA A 116 3.76 7.76 3.67
N GLY A 117 2.97 7.09 4.51
CA GLY A 117 2.74 7.43 5.90
C GLY A 117 1.29 7.73 6.23
N CYS A 118 1.03 8.07 7.50
CA CYS A 118 -0.29 8.35 8.03
C CYS A 118 -0.46 9.84 8.31
N SER A 119 -1.62 10.39 7.96
CA SER A 119 -2.00 11.76 8.26
C SER A 119 -3.43 11.83 8.78
N LYS A 120 -3.64 12.67 9.80
CA LYS A 120 -4.96 12.96 10.33
C LYS A 120 -5.54 14.15 9.59
N VAL A 121 -6.81 14.05 9.21
CA VAL A 121 -7.55 15.19 8.69
C VAL A 121 -7.78 16.16 9.84
N ASN A 122 -7.11 17.31 9.82
CA ASN A 122 -7.34 18.37 10.79
C ASN A 122 -8.43 19.31 10.26
N ASP A 123 -9.64 19.11 10.73
CA ASP A 123 -10.81 19.91 10.39
C ASP A 123 -11.02 21.10 11.34
N LYS A 124 -10.02 21.41 12.18
CA LYS A 124 -10.07 22.46 13.21
C LYS A 124 -11.24 22.29 14.19
N GLY A 125 -11.69 21.06 14.42
CA GLY A 125 -12.80 20.75 15.33
C GLY A 125 -14.18 20.91 14.70
N ALA A 126 -14.27 21.06 13.37
CA ALA A 126 -15.55 21.12 12.67
C ALA A 126 -16.36 19.82 12.82
N ARG A 127 -15.71 18.67 13.03
CA ARG A 127 -16.35 17.38 13.29
C ARG A 127 -15.87 16.82 14.62
N THR A 128 -16.74 16.09 15.28
CA THR A 128 -16.41 15.29 16.47
C THR A 128 -15.77 13.96 16.12
N SER A 129 -15.66 13.63 14.82
CA SER A 129 -15.02 12.43 14.32
C SER A 129 -13.58 12.69 13.90
N THR A 130 -12.73 11.71 14.14
CA THR A 130 -11.34 11.70 13.68
C THR A 130 -11.21 10.76 12.49
N ILE A 131 -10.43 11.19 11.50
CA ILE A 131 -10.11 10.39 10.31
C ILE A 131 -8.59 10.41 10.15
N GLU A 132 -7.99 9.23 10.11
CA GLU A 132 -6.57 9.03 9.80
C GLU A 132 -6.45 8.20 8.53
N ASN A 133 -5.76 8.75 7.53
CA ASN A 133 -5.48 8.07 6.27
C ASN A 133 -4.01 7.71 6.21
N CYS A 134 -3.72 6.44 5.97
CA CYS A 134 -2.39 5.89 5.78
C CYS A 134 -2.23 5.40 4.35
N TYR A 135 -1.12 5.77 3.71
CA TYR A 135 -0.76 5.34 2.36
C TYR A 135 0.58 4.62 2.40
N CYS A 136 0.73 3.55 1.64
CA CYS A 136 1.98 2.80 1.52
C CYS A 136 2.12 2.22 0.10
N ASN A 137 3.33 2.02 -0.39
CA ASN A 137 3.64 1.75 -1.82
C ASN A 137 4.28 0.38 -2.08
N THR A 138 4.08 -0.59 -1.18
CA THR A 138 4.57 -1.96 -1.36
C THR A 138 3.40 -2.92 -1.39
N ASP A 139 3.58 -4.07 -2.02
CA ASP A 139 2.55 -5.10 -2.11
C ASP A 139 1.96 -5.45 -0.73
N LEU A 140 0.63 -5.47 -0.64
CA LEU A 140 -0.15 -5.83 0.54
C LEU A 140 0.22 -5.04 1.82
N CYS A 141 0.76 -3.83 1.69
CA CYS A 141 1.30 -3.07 2.81
C CYS A 141 0.25 -2.53 3.81
N ASN A 142 -1.03 -2.49 3.42
CA ASN A 142 -2.12 -1.93 4.23
C ASN A 142 -2.67 -2.92 5.30
N THR A 143 -1.86 -3.87 5.73
CA THR A 143 -2.17 -4.86 6.79
C THR A 143 -2.27 -4.21 8.17
N GLY A 144 -1.17 -3.62 8.66
CA GLY A 144 -0.99 -3.13 10.03
C GLY A 144 -1.15 -1.62 10.20
N SER A 145 -1.09 -1.14 11.44
CA SER A 145 -0.65 0.23 11.72
C SER A 145 0.84 0.28 11.42
N TYR A 146 1.32 1.30 10.70
CA TYR A 146 2.71 1.46 10.27
C TYR A 146 3.71 1.03 11.37
N LEU A 147 4.21 -0.20 11.28
CA LEU A 147 5.36 -0.62 12.06
C LEU A 147 6.55 0.01 11.35
N ARG A 148 7.04 1.11 11.93
CA ARG A 148 8.38 1.63 11.66
C ARG A 148 9.39 0.56 12.04
N SER A 149 9.62 -0.45 11.20
CA SER A 149 10.69 -1.43 11.42
C SER A 149 10.91 -2.25 10.16
N ARG A 150 12.15 -2.26 9.64
CA ARG A 150 12.82 -3.34 8.87
C ARG A 150 14.22 -2.94 8.38
N ILE A 151 14.58 -1.66 8.41
CA ILE A 151 15.92 -1.20 7.96
C ILE A 151 17.00 -1.51 9.02
N VAL A 152 16.69 -1.38 10.32
CA VAL A 152 17.69 -1.53 11.41
C VAL A 152 18.16 -2.99 11.57
N GLY A 153 17.30 -3.98 11.33
CA GLY A 153 17.65 -5.40 11.48
C GLY A 153 18.59 -5.93 10.39
N PHE A 154 18.48 -5.41 9.16
CA PHE A 154 19.28 -5.89 8.04
C PHE A 154 20.72 -5.33 8.10
N PHE A 155 20.89 -4.06 8.48
CA PHE A 155 22.22 -3.47 8.69
C PHE A 155 22.96 -4.13 9.87
N ALA A 156 22.26 -4.53 10.94
CA ALA A 156 22.88 -5.26 12.05
C ALA A 156 23.41 -6.64 11.61
N ALA A 157 22.67 -7.39 10.78
CA ALA A 157 23.11 -8.69 10.27
C ALA A 157 24.30 -8.57 9.32
N VAL A 158 24.32 -7.55 8.45
CA VAL A 158 25.44 -7.29 7.53
C VAL A 158 26.69 -6.85 8.29
N ILE A 159 26.57 -6.02 9.33
CA ILE A 159 27.71 -5.62 10.17
C ILE A 159 28.29 -6.83 10.91
N VAL A 160 27.46 -7.72 11.46
CA VAL A 160 27.93 -8.94 12.13
C VAL A 160 28.68 -9.87 11.17
N PHE A 161 28.22 -10.00 9.91
CA PHE A 161 28.90 -10.82 8.89
C PHE A 161 30.16 -10.19 8.29
N ILE A 162 30.37 -8.87 8.42
CA ILE A 162 31.59 -8.20 7.96
C ILE A 162 32.65 -8.17 9.08
N VAL A 163 32.23 -8.21 10.34
CA VAL A 163 33.10 -8.12 11.52
C VAL A 163 33.56 -9.49 12.04
N PHE A 164 32.88 -10.59 11.68
CA PHE A 164 33.27 -11.98 11.95
C PHE A 164 33.62 -12.72 10.66
#